data_AF-A0A529HUQ8-F1
#
_entry.id   AF-A0A529HUQ8-F1
#
_cell.length_a   1.000
_cell.length_b   1.000
_cell.length_c   1.000
_cell.angle_alpha   90.00
_cell.angle_beta   90.00
_cell.angle_gamma   90.00
#
_symmetry.space_group_name_H-M   'P 1'
#
loop_
_entity.id
_entity.type
_entity.pdbx_description
1 polymer ?
#
loop_
_entity_poly.entity_id
_entity_poly.type
_entity_poly.pdbx_seq_one_letter_code
_entity_poly.pdbx_strand_id
1 'polypeptide(L)' 'MAVGGATMDERVPRDFETLRATILERRQSLPKRIAQIAAYALDNPDDIAFGT' A
#
# COMPACT_ATOMS: atom_id res chain seq x y z
N MET A 1 7.18 17.37 -26.04
CA MET A 1 8.02 16.21 -26.44
C MET A 1 8.87 15.82 -25.24
N ALA A 2 9.02 14.50 -25.04
CA ALA A 2 9.79 13.77 -24.02
C ALA A 2 9.21 13.79 -22.59
N VAL A 3 8.45 12.77 -22.16
CA VAL A 3 8.86 11.55 -21.39
C VAL A 3 9.63 11.87 -20.11
N GLY A 4 9.34 11.32 -18.93
CA GLY A 4 8.46 10.23 -18.54
C GLY A 4 8.64 9.93 -17.05
N GLY A 5 7.65 9.27 -16.45
CA GLY A 5 7.74 8.60 -15.15
C GLY A 5 8.02 9.50 -13.95
N ALA A 6 6.95 9.95 -13.25
CA ALA A 6 7.06 10.05 -11.79
C ALA A 6 7.59 8.69 -11.34
N THR A 7 8.83 8.68 -10.87
CA THR A 7 9.53 7.47 -10.45
C THR A 7 8.57 6.71 -9.55
N MET A 8 8.40 5.41 -9.78
CA MET A 8 7.46 4.60 -8.96
C MET A 8 7.76 4.77 -7.46
N ASP A 9 8.98 5.19 -7.12
CA ASP A 9 9.49 5.53 -5.79
C ASP A 9 8.74 6.66 -5.06
N GLU A 10 8.37 7.76 -5.75
CA GLU A 10 7.70 8.91 -5.10
C GLU A 10 6.24 8.62 -4.72
N ARG A 11 5.65 7.56 -5.29
CA ARG A 11 4.24 7.18 -5.07
C ARG A 11 4.10 5.94 -4.20
N VAL A 12 5.20 5.35 -3.75
CA VAL A 12 5.19 4.21 -2.85
C VAL A 12 5.37 4.73 -1.42
N PRO A 13 4.39 4.50 -0.53
CA PRO A 13 4.50 4.86 0.88
C PRO A 13 5.76 4.26 1.52
N ARG A 14 6.59 5.10 2.14
CA ARG A 14 7.82 4.65 2.84
C ARG A 14 7.57 4.26 4.29
N ASP A 15 6.47 4.77 4.85
CA ASP A 15 6.07 4.53 6.23
C ASP A 15 4.72 3.81 6.30
N PHE A 16 4.53 3.03 7.35
CA PHE A 16 3.30 2.26 7.57
C PHE A 16 2.06 3.16 7.64
N GLU A 17 2.16 4.34 8.25
CA GLU A 17 1.03 5.28 8.34
C GLU A 17 0.58 5.77 6.96
N THR A 18 1.53 6.13 6.09
CA THR A 18 1.24 6.55 4.72
C THR A 18 0.68 5.39 3.89
N LEU A 19 1.17 4.16 4.12
CA LEU A 19 0.65 2.95 3.47
C LEU A 19 -0.80 2.70 3.89
N ARG A 20 -1.09 2.77 5.19
CA ARG A 20 -2.43 2.62 5.75
C ARG A 20 -3.40 3.65 5.19
N ALA A 21 -3.02 4.92 5.17
CA ALA A 21 -3.84 5.99 4.61
C ALA A 21 -4.16 5.75 3.12
N THR A 22 -3.15 5.36 2.33
CA THR A 22 -3.32 5.07 0.89
C THR A 22 -4.24 3.87 0.65
N ILE A 23 -4.09 2.80 1.45
CA ILE A 23 -4.95 1.62 1.37
C ILE A 23 -6.39 1.96 1.74
N LEU A 24 -6.60 2.77 2.79
CA LEU A 24 -7.93 3.19 3.22
C LEU A 24 -8.63 4.07 2.18
N GLU A 25 -7.90 5.01 1.58
CA GLU A 25 -8.42 5.86 0.49
C GLU A 25 -8.87 5.02 -0.72
N ARG A 26 -8.06 4.02 -1.10
CA ARG A 26 -8.35 3.17 -2.26
C ARG A 26 -9.28 2.00 -1.94
N ARG A 27 -9.55 1.72 -0.65
CA ARG A 27 -10.31 0.56 -0.15
C ARG A 27 -11.62 0.33 -0.91
N GLN A 28 -12.35 1.40 -1.21
CA GLN A 28 -13.65 1.30 -1.88
C GLN A 28 -13.54 0.90 -3.35
N SER A 29 -12.38 1.14 -3.97
CA SER A 29 -12.08 0.74 -5.36
C SER A 29 -11.35 -0.60 -5.45
N LEU A 30 -10.95 -1.20 -4.31
CA LEU A 30 -10.24 -2.47 -4.30
C LEU A 30 -11.21 -3.65 -4.46
N PRO A 31 -10.87 -4.66 -5.30
CA PRO A 31 -11.59 -5.92 -5.33
C PRO A 31 -11.58 -6.59 -3.95
N LYS A 32 -12.66 -7.30 -3.60
CA LYS A 32 -12.88 -7.90 -2.27
C LYS A 32 -11.67 -8.66 -1.71
N ARG A 33 -11.01 -9.49 -2.52
CA ARG A 33 -9.80 -10.23 -2.10
C ARG A 33 -8.64 -9.31 -1.75
N ILE A 34 -8.39 -8.26 -2.54
CA ILE A 34 -7.30 -7.31 -2.28
C ILE A 34 -7.61 -6.47 -1.05
N ALA A 35 -8.86 -6.02 -0.89
CA ALA A 35 -9.28 -5.29 0.30
C ALA A 35 -9.10 -6.13 1.58
N GLN A 36 -9.37 -7.43 1.52
CA GLN A 36 -9.16 -8.37 2.64
C GLN A 36 -7.67 -8.55 2.96
N ILE A 37 -6.84 -8.79 1.95
CA ILE A 37 -5.38 -8.92 2.13
C ILE A 37 -4.81 -7.62 2.72
N ALA A 38 -5.24 -6.47 2.21
CA ALA A 38 -4.82 -5.17 2.72
C ALA A 38 -5.34 -4.91 4.14
N ALA A 39 -6.51 -5.44 4.53
CA ALA A 39 -6.96 -5.39 5.92
C ALA A 39 -6.04 -6.22 6.83
N TYR A 40 -5.79 -7.47 6.44
CA TYR A 40 -4.96 -8.40 7.17
C TYR A 40 -3.54 -7.85 7.38
N ALA A 41 -2.99 -7.19 6.35
CA ALA A 41 -1.67 -6.58 6.41
C ALA A 41 -1.54 -5.40 7.37
N LEU A 42 -2.63 -4.65 7.53
CA LEU A 42 -2.67 -3.54 8.49
C LEU A 42 -2.91 -4.03 9.92
N ASP A 43 -3.58 -5.16 10.08
CA ASP A 43 -3.90 -5.78 11.37
C ASP A 43 -2.72 -6.62 11.90
N ASN A 44 -1.95 -7.23 11.00
CA ASN A 44 -0.80 -8.08 11.29
C ASN A 44 0.43 -7.59 10.50
N PRO A 45 0.99 -6.42 10.87
CA PRO A 45 2.17 -5.90 10.18
C PRO A 45 3.38 -6.82 10.32
N ASP A 46 3.55 -7.51 11.45
CA ASP A 46 4.67 -8.44 11.71
C ASP A 46 4.67 -9.68 10.81
N ASP A 47 3.51 -10.18 10.40
CA ASP A 47 3.40 -11.34 9.49
C ASP A 47 3.93 -11.02 8.08
N ILE A 48 4.02 -9.74 7.73
CA ILE A 48 4.38 -9.25 6.39
C ILE A 48 5.67 -8.44 6.42
N ALA A 49 5.99 -7.84 7.56
CA ALA A 49 7.32 -7.37 7.85
C ALA A 49 8.22 -8.59 7.86
N PHE A 50 8.79 -8.90 6.70
CA PHE A 50 9.87 -9.87 6.57
C PHE A 50 10.92 -9.49 7.62
N GLY A 51 10.95 -10.26 8.72
CA GLY A 51 11.67 -9.89 9.92
C GLY A 51 13.15 -9.62 9.65
N THR A 52 13.63 -8.51 10.24
CA THR A 52 15.03 -8.13 10.55
C THR A 52 16.08 -8.25 9.45
#